data_AF-A0A6B2E550-F1
#
_entry.id   AF-A0A6B2E550-F1
#
_cell.length_a   1.000
_cell.length_b   1.000
_cell.length_c   1.000
_cell.angle_alpha   90.00
_cell.angle_beta   90.00
_cell.angle_gamma   90.00
#
_symmetry.space_group_name_H-M   'P 1'
#
loop_
_entity.id
_entity.type
_entity.pdbx_description
1 polymer ?
#
loop_
_entity_poly.entity_id
_entity_poly.type
_entity_poly.pdbx_seq_one_letter_code
_entity_poly.pdbx_strand_id
1 'polypeptide(L)'
;MTLADVPVQIVCVFLYTMITYLMTAQPLEIRRYILFMIICLVVCFVAQSIGLLIGSLFSVKNGAIFGPFFICPFLIFSGFFIHLSDAHPIMHWLFHISFLKYALEGASLALFGFNRPKMDCDRIFCQFVLPEKFMKTINMNEANFWFILGAM
;
A
#
# COMPACT_ATOMS: atom_id res chain seq x y z
N MET A 1 5.72 -18.17 8.99
CA MET A 1 4.39 -17.84 9.52
C MET A 1 3.75 -19.12 10.01
N THR A 2 3.13 -19.13 11.19
CA THR A 2 2.40 -20.31 11.65
C THR A 2 0.94 -20.20 11.23
N LEU A 3 0.26 -21.33 11.04
CA LEU A 3 -1.16 -21.34 10.66
C LEU A 3 -2.05 -20.69 11.74
N ALA A 4 -1.57 -20.64 12.99
CA ALA A 4 -2.25 -20.01 14.12
C ALA A 4 -2.26 -18.46 14.04
N ASP A 5 -1.27 -17.85 13.37
CA ASP A 5 -1.16 -16.39 13.27
C ASP A 5 -2.15 -15.79 12.26
N VAL A 6 -2.57 -16.57 11.26
CA VAL A 6 -3.44 -16.13 10.17
C VAL A 6 -4.78 -15.55 10.65
N PRO A 7 -5.59 -16.22 11.50
CA PRO A 7 -6.87 -15.67 11.94
C PRO A 7 -6.70 -14.40 12.77
N VAL A 8 -5.67 -14.34 13.61
CA VAL A 8 -5.36 -13.15 14.41
C VAL A 8 -5.03 -11.97 13.50
N GLN A 9 -4.17 -12.19 12.50
CA GLN A 9 -3.78 -11.16 11.54
C GLN A 9 -4.97 -10.62 10.75
N ILE A 10 -5.86 -11.50 10.28
CA ILE A 10 -7.07 -11.10 9.53
C ILE A 10 -7.96 -10.19 10.40
N VAL A 11 -8.18 -10.56 11.67
CA VAL A 11 -9.00 -9.75 12.59
C VAL A 11 -8.34 -8.40 12.85
N CYS A 12 -7.04 -8.37 13.11
CA CYS A 12 -6.30 -7.12 13.33
C CYS A 12 -6.37 -6.18 12.11
N VAL A 13 -6.17 -6.72 10.90
CA VAL A 13 -6.26 -5.94 9.66
C VAL A 13 -7.69 -5.45 9.44
N PHE A 14 -8.70 -6.29 9.65
CA PHE A 14 -10.10 -5.89 9.54
C PHE A 14 -10.43 -4.71 10.49
N LEU A 15 -10.05 -4.80 11.76
CA LEU A 15 -10.29 -3.72 12.73
C LEU A 15 -9.57 -2.43 12.34
N TYR A 16 -8.29 -2.53 11.95
CA TYR A 16 -7.50 -1.37 11.54
C TYR A 16 -8.07 -0.69 10.29
N THR A 17 -8.37 -1.49 9.25
CA THR A 17 -8.92 -0.97 7.98
C THR A 17 -10.32 -0.40 8.14
N MET A 18 -11.16 -1.00 8.98
CA MET A 18 -12.51 -0.48 9.27
C MET A 18 -12.43 0.92 9.91
N ILE A 19 -11.62 1.07 10.97
CA ILE A 19 -11.47 2.35 11.68
C ILE A 19 -10.90 3.41 10.73
N THR A 20 -9.83 3.10 10.01
CA THR A 20 -9.17 4.05 9.11
C THR A 20 -10.07 4.45 7.93
N TYR A 21 -10.85 3.53 7.38
CA TYR A 21 -11.78 3.82 6.29
C TYR A 21 -12.89 4.78 6.71
N LEU A 22 -13.41 4.62 7.94
CA LEU A 22 -14.39 5.55 8.51
C LEU A 22 -13.79 6.91 8.84
N MET A 23 -12.60 6.95 9.46
CA MET A 23 -11.91 8.20 9.81
C MET A 23 -11.54 9.04 8.59
N THR A 24 -11.24 8.39 7.46
CA THR A 24 -10.90 9.06 6.19
C THR A 24 -12.13 9.42 5.35
N ALA A 25 -13.34 9.23 5.89
CA ALA A 25 -14.63 9.54 5.25
C ALA A 25 -14.74 8.99 3.82
N GLN A 26 -14.22 7.78 3.58
CA GLN A 26 -14.31 7.14 2.28
C GLN A 26 -15.73 6.65 2.00
N PRO A 27 -16.17 6.60 0.72
CA PRO A 27 -17.53 6.19 0.37
C PRO A 27 -17.80 4.77 0.85
N LEU A 28 -18.97 4.53 1.45
CA LEU A 28 -19.38 3.23 2.01
C LEU A 28 -19.74 2.20 0.91
N GLU A 29 -18.79 1.93 0.03
CA GLU A 29 -18.88 0.90 -1.01
C GLU A 29 -18.11 -0.35 -0.57
N ILE A 30 -18.83 -1.44 -0.33
CA ILE A 30 -18.27 -2.73 0.12
C ILE A 30 -17.17 -3.20 -0.84
N ARG A 31 -17.36 -3.06 -2.15
CA ARG A 31 -16.37 -3.47 -3.16
C ARG A 31 -15.02 -2.76 -2.97
N ARG A 32 -15.03 -1.44 -2.78
CA ARG A 32 -13.80 -0.64 -2.59
C ARG A 32 -13.12 -0.98 -1.28
N TYR A 33 -13.91 -1.11 -0.22
CA TYR A 33 -13.42 -1.50 1.10
C TYR A 33 -12.73 -2.87 1.06
N ILE A 34 -13.34 -3.88 0.42
CA ILE A 34 -12.75 -5.23 0.32
C ILE A 34 -11.43 -5.19 -0.45
N LEU A 35 -11.36 -4.47 -1.58
CA LEU A 35 -10.12 -4.35 -2.35
C LEU A 35 -9.00 -3.68 -1.52
N PHE A 36 -9.33 -2.62 -0.80
CA PHE A 36 -8.39 -1.96 0.11
C PHE A 36 -7.93 -2.89 1.25
N MET A 37 -8.87 -3.60 1.88
CA MET A 37 -8.58 -4.56 2.95
C MET A 37 -7.68 -5.71 2.46
N ILE A 38 -7.89 -6.25 1.26
CA ILE A 38 -7.07 -7.31 0.67
C ILE A 38 -5.62 -6.81 0.48
N ILE A 39 -5.43 -5.61 -0.05
CA ILE A 39 -4.08 -5.03 -0.21
C ILE A 39 -3.39 -4.89 1.14
N CYS A 40 -4.08 -4.34 2.15
CA CYS A 40 -3.51 -4.23 3.50
C CYS A 40 -3.19 -5.60 4.12
N LEU A 41 -4.03 -6.61 3.87
CA LEU A 41 -3.80 -7.96 4.38
C LEU A 41 -2.55 -8.60 3.77
N VAL A 42 -2.35 -8.46 2.46
CA VAL A 42 -1.16 -8.98 1.77
C VAL A 42 0.10 -8.27 2.25
N VAL A 43 0.07 -6.94 2.38
CA VAL A 43 1.19 -6.15 2.96
C VAL A 43 1.55 -6.65 4.35
N CYS A 44 0.55 -6.91 5.18
CA CYS A 44 0.73 -7.47 6.51
C CYS A 44 1.42 -8.84 6.49
N PHE A 45 1.03 -9.74 5.59
CA PHE A 45 1.66 -11.05 5.45
C PHE A 45 3.11 -10.98 4.97
N VAL A 46 3.40 -10.10 4.01
CA VAL A 46 4.77 -9.87 3.54
C VAL A 46 5.63 -9.28 4.68
N ALA A 47 5.13 -8.26 5.38
CA ALA A 47 5.83 -7.65 6.49
C ALA A 47 6.08 -8.63 7.65
N GLN A 48 5.11 -9.48 7.97
CA GLN A 48 5.27 -10.51 8.99
C GLN A 48 6.32 -11.55 8.59
N SER A 49 6.37 -11.93 7.31
CA SER A 49 7.39 -12.86 6.79
C SER A 49 8.79 -12.27 6.89
N ILE A 50 8.98 -11.00 6.52
CA ILE A 50 10.25 -10.28 6.65
C ILE A 50 10.64 -10.15 8.13
N GLY A 51 9.68 -9.82 9.01
CA GLY A 51 9.91 -9.72 10.45
C GLY A 51 10.39 -11.04 11.06
N LEU A 52 9.79 -12.17 10.66
CA LEU A 52 10.23 -13.51 11.08
C LEU A 52 11.61 -13.88 10.54
N LEU A 53 11.94 -13.49 9.30
CA LEU A 53 13.27 -13.69 8.72
C LEU A 53 14.34 -12.91 9.48
N ILE A 54 14.09 -11.65 9.81
CA ILE A 54 15.03 -10.83 10.60
C ILE A 54 15.15 -11.37 12.02
N GLY A 55 14.03 -11.78 12.62
CA GLY A 55 14.01 -12.39 13.96
C GLY A 55 14.72 -13.73 14.06
N SER A 56 14.83 -14.48 12.95
CA SER A 56 15.58 -15.74 12.92
C SER A 56 17.07 -15.54 12.63
N LEU A 57 17.43 -14.50 11.87
CA LEU A 57 18.83 -14.19 11.52
C LEU A 57 19.58 -13.45 12.64
N PHE A 58 18.90 -12.59 13.41
CA PHE A 58 19.53 -11.69 14.37
C PHE A 58 19.06 -11.94 15.80
N SER A 59 19.93 -11.64 16.78
CA SER A 59 19.52 -11.55 18.19
C SER A 59 18.58 -10.37 18.41
N VAL A 60 17.74 -10.42 19.45
CA VAL A 60 16.68 -9.41 19.71
C VAL A 60 17.19 -7.96 19.67
N LYS A 61 18.36 -7.69 20.27
CA LYS A 61 18.97 -6.34 20.27
C LYS A 61 19.36 -5.88 18.86
N ASN A 62 19.98 -6.77 18.08
CA ASN A 62 20.43 -6.44 16.74
C ASN A 62 19.25 -6.38 15.76
N GLY A 63 18.29 -7.30 15.88
CA GLY A 63 17.09 -7.33 15.04
C GLY A 63 16.25 -6.06 15.16
N ALA A 64 16.13 -5.51 16.38
CA ALA A 64 15.44 -4.23 16.59
C ALA A 64 16.12 -3.04 15.90
N ILE A 65 17.46 -3.07 15.78
CA ILE A 65 18.24 -2.03 15.10
C ILE A 65 18.18 -2.23 13.58
N PHE A 66 18.37 -3.47 13.10
CA PHE A 66 18.42 -3.79 11.68
C PHE A 66 17.06 -3.85 10.99
N GLY A 67 15.97 -4.08 11.73
CA GLY A 67 14.61 -4.10 11.20
C GLY A 67 14.27 -2.87 10.35
N PRO A 68 14.40 -1.65 10.90
CA PRO A 68 14.27 -0.41 10.14
C PRO A 68 15.16 -0.34 8.89
N PHE A 69 16.42 -0.77 8.98
CA PHE A 69 17.33 -0.75 7.82
C PHE A 69 16.87 -1.64 6.66
N PHE A 70 16.20 -2.76 6.94
CA PHE A 70 15.65 -3.61 5.89
C PHE A 70 14.38 -3.03 5.24
N ILE A 71 13.52 -2.35 6.01
CA ILE A 71 12.26 -1.80 5.48
C ILE A 71 12.41 -0.42 4.85
N CYS A 72 13.36 0.40 5.32
CA CYS A 72 13.59 1.77 4.85
C CYS A 72 13.77 1.88 3.33
N PRO A 73 14.58 1.03 2.65
CA PRO A 73 14.70 1.08 1.20
C PRO A 73 13.36 0.86 0.50
N PHE A 74 12.58 -0.13 0.92
CA PHE A 74 11.27 -0.41 0.32
C PHE A 74 10.29 0.77 0.50
N LEU A 75 10.37 1.46 1.63
CA LEU A 75 9.54 2.63 1.90
C LEU A 75 9.94 3.83 1.02
N ILE A 76 11.24 4.11 0.88
CA ILE A 76 11.75 5.23 0.07
C ILE A 76 11.38 5.02 -1.41
N PHE A 77 11.57 3.80 -1.91
CA PHE A 77 11.28 3.41 -3.29
C PHE A 77 9.84 2.94 -3.50
N SER A 78 8.91 3.28 -2.60
CA SER A 78 7.47 2.98 -2.74
C SER A 78 6.73 3.83 -3.78
N GLY A 79 7.37 4.86 -4.35
CA GLY A 79 6.70 5.81 -5.24
C GLY A 79 6.06 7.00 -4.52
N PHE A 80 6.01 7.02 -3.19
CA PHE A 80 5.53 8.17 -2.41
C PHE A 80 6.61 9.24 -2.21
N PHE A 81 7.84 8.84 -1.84
CA PHE A 81 8.94 9.77 -1.57
C PHE A 81 9.74 10.12 -2.82
N ILE A 82 10.02 9.11 -3.65
CA ILE A 82 10.73 9.25 -4.92
C ILE A 82 9.86 8.62 -6.00
N HIS A 83 9.58 9.35 -7.08
CA HIS A 83 8.87 8.80 -8.23
C HIS A 83 9.84 8.04 -9.14
N LEU A 84 9.36 6.99 -9.81
CA LEU A 84 10.15 6.19 -10.75
C LEU A 84 10.73 7.05 -11.89
N SER A 85 10.01 8.10 -12.32
CA SER A 85 10.44 9.03 -13.37
C SER A 85 11.67 9.84 -13.01
N ASP A 86 11.88 10.11 -11.71
CA ASP A 86 12.91 11.03 -11.24
C ASP A 86 14.18 10.26 -10.78
N ALA A 87 14.06 8.94 -10.63
CA ALA A 87 15.15 8.08 -10.21
C ALA A 87 16.09 7.71 -11.37
N HIS A 88 17.40 7.65 -11.08
CA HIS A 88 18.39 7.20 -12.04
C HIS A 88 18.08 5.76 -12.52
N PRO A 89 18.24 5.41 -13.82
CA PRO A 89 17.85 4.11 -14.38
C PRO A 89 18.44 2.89 -13.64
N ILE A 90 19.66 3.03 -13.10
CA ILE A 90 20.32 1.99 -12.30
C ILE A 90 19.51 1.62 -11.03
N MET A 91 18.66 2.51 -10.51
CA MET A 91 17.88 2.26 -9.29
C MET A 91 16.47 1.73 -9.59
N HIS A 92 16.05 1.63 -10.86
CA HIS A 92 14.69 1.21 -11.23
C HIS A 92 14.37 -0.22 -10.78
N TRP A 93 15.35 -1.12 -10.74
CA TRP A 93 15.13 -2.49 -10.25
C TRP A 93 14.62 -2.52 -8.80
N LEU A 94 15.06 -1.57 -7.96
CA LEU A 94 14.69 -1.54 -6.55
C LEU A 94 13.23 -1.13 -6.35
N PHE A 95 12.69 -0.31 -7.25
CA PHE A 95 11.25 -0.02 -7.33
C PHE A 95 10.47 -1.27 -7.70
N HIS A 96 10.93 -2.06 -8.67
CA HIS A 96 10.24 -3.27 -9.11
C HIS A 96 10.22 -4.40 -8.08
N ILE A 97 11.18 -4.44 -7.16
CA ILE A 97 11.22 -5.41 -6.05
C ILE A 97 10.40 -4.93 -4.85
N SER A 98 10.13 -3.62 -4.73
CA SER A 98 9.44 -3.08 -3.56
C SER A 98 7.95 -3.45 -3.51
N PHE A 99 7.59 -4.35 -2.60
CA PHE A 99 6.19 -4.67 -2.31
C PHE A 99 5.39 -3.44 -1.85
N LEU A 100 6.04 -2.46 -1.20
CA LEU A 100 5.40 -1.22 -0.78
C LEU A 100 5.03 -0.31 -1.96
N LYS A 101 5.74 -0.39 -3.09
CA LYS A 101 5.35 0.30 -4.33
C LYS A 101 4.01 -0.24 -4.83
N TYR A 102 3.93 -1.55 -4.99
CA TYR A 102 2.70 -2.21 -5.43
C TYR A 102 1.57 -1.99 -4.42
N ALA A 103 1.86 -1.98 -3.12
CA ALA A 103 0.88 -1.67 -2.09
C ALA A 103 0.27 -0.28 -2.24
N LEU A 104 1.10 0.74 -2.50
CA LEU A 104 0.64 2.11 -2.70
C LEU A 104 -0.21 2.24 -3.97
N GLU A 105 0.26 1.67 -5.08
CA GLU A 105 -0.47 1.64 -6.36
C GLU A 105 -1.82 0.89 -6.22
N GLY A 106 -1.82 -0.25 -5.52
CA GLY A 106 -3.03 -1.05 -5.29
C GLY A 106 -4.03 -0.36 -4.37
N ALA A 107 -3.56 0.27 -3.30
CA ALA A 107 -4.40 1.01 -2.38
C ALA A 107 -5.00 2.27 -3.03
N SER A 108 -4.20 3.02 -3.81
CA SER A 108 -4.69 4.19 -4.54
C SER A 108 -5.73 3.79 -5.59
N LEU A 109 -5.51 2.69 -6.32
CA LEU A 109 -6.45 2.17 -7.30
C LEU A 109 -7.74 1.63 -6.65
N ALA A 110 -7.65 0.97 -5.50
CA ALA A 110 -8.83 0.52 -4.75
C ALA A 110 -9.70 1.69 -4.27
N LEU A 111 -9.09 2.79 -3.81
CA LEU A 111 -9.78 3.95 -3.26
C LEU A 111 -10.29 4.92 -4.34
N PHE A 112 -9.45 5.26 -5.30
CA PHE A 112 -9.72 6.32 -6.29
C PHE A 112 -10.06 5.80 -7.68
N GLY A 113 -9.76 4.54 -7.98
CA GLY A 113 -10.06 3.92 -9.27
C GLY A 113 -11.52 3.49 -9.42
N PHE A 114 -11.76 2.61 -10.41
CA PHE A 114 -13.06 2.02 -10.73
C PHE A 114 -14.19 3.05 -10.92
N ASN A 115 -13.94 4.08 -11.74
CA ASN A 115 -14.91 5.15 -12.08
C ASN A 115 -15.58 5.76 -10.84
N ARG A 116 -14.79 6.22 -9.88
CA ARG A 116 -15.31 6.89 -8.67
C ARG A 116 -16.02 8.19 -9.04
N PRO A 117 -17.20 8.48 -8.46
CA PRO A 117 -17.86 9.77 -8.64
C PRO A 117 -17.01 10.92 -8.09
N LYS A 118 -17.38 12.14 -8.49
CA LYS A 118 -16.73 13.37 -8.04
C LYS A 118 -16.69 13.45 -6.52
N MET A 119 -15.55 13.85 -5.97
CA MET A 119 -15.37 14.05 -4.54
C MET A 119 -15.95 15.40 -4.12
N ASP A 120 -16.48 15.46 -2.89
CA ASP A 120 -17.00 16.71 -2.33
C ASP A 120 -15.86 17.73 -2.19
N CYS A 121 -16.13 18.98 -2.62
CA CYS A 121 -15.20 20.08 -2.50
C CYS A 121 -15.94 21.32 -2.01
N ASP A 122 -15.43 21.91 -0.92
CA ASP A 122 -15.99 23.09 -0.25
C ASP A 122 -15.49 24.42 -0.84
N ARG A 123 -14.48 24.38 -1.73
CA ARG A 123 -13.87 25.59 -2.33
C ARG A 123 -14.33 25.80 -3.76
N ILE A 124 -14.36 27.07 -4.19
CA ILE A 124 -14.75 27.49 -5.55
C ILE A 124 -13.87 26.84 -6.64
N PHE A 125 -12.59 26.59 -6.33
CA PHE A 125 -11.67 25.89 -7.23
C PHE A 125 -11.03 24.68 -6.53
N CYS A 126 -11.31 23.49 -7.05
CA CYS A 126 -10.63 22.25 -6.68
C CYS A 126 -10.11 21.54 -7.93
N GLN A 127 -8.79 21.40 -8.03
CA GLN A 127 -8.16 20.70 -9.15
C GLN A 127 -8.43 19.18 -9.12
N PHE A 128 -8.65 18.61 -7.93
CA PHE A 128 -8.74 17.17 -7.70
C PHE A 128 -10.16 16.66 -7.41
N VAL A 129 -11.20 17.38 -7.85
CA VAL A 129 -12.60 16.89 -7.74
C VAL A 129 -12.81 15.57 -8.48
N LEU A 130 -12.12 15.40 -9.61
CA LEU A 130 -12.13 14.16 -10.38
C LEU A 130 -10.98 13.25 -9.96
N PRO A 131 -11.27 12.06 -9.39
CA PRO A 131 -10.25 11.08 -9.00
C PRO A 131 -9.36 10.65 -10.16
N GLU A 132 -9.87 10.55 -11.38
CA GLU A 132 -9.09 10.21 -12.59
C GLU A 132 -7.96 11.22 -12.86
N LYS A 133 -8.22 12.51 -12.64
CA LYS A 133 -7.22 13.56 -12.83
C LYS A 133 -6.12 13.46 -11.78
N PHE A 134 -6.49 13.11 -10.54
CA PHE A 134 -5.53 12.82 -9.48
C PHE A 134 -4.67 11.61 -9.83
N MET A 135 -5.29 10.48 -10.18
CA MET A 135 -4.62 9.23 -10.57
C MET A 135 -3.66 9.41 -11.75
N LYS A 136 -4.03 10.25 -12.73
CA LYS A 136 -3.17 10.61 -13.86
C LYS A 136 -1.97 11.46 -13.44
N THR A 137 -2.14 12.36 -12.47
CA THR A 137 -1.06 13.23 -11.97
C THR A 137 0.00 12.40 -11.23
N ILE A 138 -0.43 11.38 -10.48
CA ILE A 138 0.47 10.48 -9.75
C ILE A 138 0.96 9.28 -10.58
N ASN A 139 0.63 9.22 -11.87
CA ASN A 139 1.00 8.14 -12.79
C ASN A 139 0.56 6.71 -12.37
N MET A 140 -0.60 6.57 -11.72
CA MET A 140 -1.13 5.28 -11.24
C MET A 140 -2.40 4.80 -11.97
N ASN A 141 -2.79 5.45 -13.07
CA ASN A 141 -4.11 5.26 -13.70
C ASN A 141 -4.24 3.98 -14.56
N GLU A 142 -3.13 3.43 -15.07
CA GLU A 142 -3.14 2.31 -16.02
C GLU A 142 -2.84 0.94 -15.37
N ALA A 143 -2.74 0.90 -14.04
CA ALA A 143 -2.31 -0.31 -13.35
C ALA A 143 -3.47 -1.32 -13.18
N ASN A 144 -3.19 -2.59 -13.49
CA ASN A 144 -4.15 -3.68 -13.27
C ASN A 144 -4.11 -4.15 -11.82
N PHE A 145 -5.24 -4.05 -11.10
CA PHE A 145 -5.33 -4.46 -9.69
C PHE A 145 -4.84 -5.89 -9.44
N TRP A 146 -5.24 -6.84 -10.30
CA TRP A 146 -4.85 -8.24 -10.16
C TRP A 146 -3.37 -8.49 -10.39
N PHE A 147 -2.75 -7.73 -11.31
CA PHE A 147 -1.31 -7.80 -11.53
C PHE A 147 -0.55 -7.27 -10.31
N ILE A 148 -0.99 -6.14 -9.76
CA ILE A 148 -0.44 -5.57 -8.52
C ILE A 148 -0.54 -6.58 -7.37
N LEU A 149 -1.69 -7.23 -7.21
CA LEU A 149 -1.91 -8.20 -6.15
C LEU A 149 -1.01 -9.44 -6.30
N GLY A 150 -0.76 -9.90 -7.53
CA GLY A 150 0.12 -11.04 -7.80
C GLY A 150 1.61 -10.71 -7.77
N ALA A 151 1.98 -9.44 -7.88
CA ALA A 151 3.37 -8.98 -7.83
C ALA A 151 3.90 -8.76 -6.40
N MET A 152 3.00 -8.64 -5.41
CA MET A 152 3.32 -8.59 -3.98
C MET A 152 3.53 -9.98 -3.39
#